data_AF-A0A4W2IMT8-F1
#
_entry.id   AF-A0A4W2IMT8-F1
#
_cell.length_a   1.000
_cell.length_b   1.000
_cell.length_c   1.000
_cell.angle_alpha   90.00
_cell.angle_beta   90.00
_cell.angle_gamma   90.00
#
_symmetry.space_group_name_H-M   'P 1'
#
loop_
_entity.id
_entity.type
_entity.pdbx_description
1 polymer ?
#
loop_
_entity_poly.entity_id
_entity_poly.type
_entity_poly.pdbx_seq_one_letter_code
_entity_poly.pdbx_strand_id
1 'polypeptide(L)'
;MAACSVGLLTRLSLRVQRSQVQRPLRRLLSCPGTVAAGLRREEQSSGSAETGSEDRTPKQRFSEVQNKRREQAQRTVLIHCPDKINEKKFLKFLSQHGPINSHFFYESFGLYAAVEFCQKESVTSLQNITRTPSLGPEAAIPFKSRYLNLKLRNSLNQTSELSSIQCSNQSSPSSKKLYQLLCCAESVDDQLNTLLREFQLTEENTRLRYLTCSLIEDVAAAYFPDCAVRPFGSSVNSFGKLGCDLDMFLDLDEIGKFTAQKTSGNFLMEFQVKNVPSERVATQKILSVIGECLDQFGPGCVGVQRILNARCPLVRFSHQASGFQCDLTTNNRIALKSSELLYMYGALDSRVRALVFSVRCWARAHSLTSSIPGAWITNFSLTMMVIFFLQRRSPPILPTLDYLKTLAELLLKEFFEYFGNFAFNKNSINIRQGREQNKPESSPLHIQNPFETSLNVSKNVSQSQLQKFVDLARESAWILHQEGKDRPSPSSNQPWGLAALLLPSVANNMSLSKKKKKPASERIKNLLDSIKSSGAENSTATNGRRAISTQA
;
A
#
# COMPACT_ATOMS: atom_id res chain seq x y z
N MET A 1 -48.60 -7.20 -28.25
CA MET A 1 -49.12 -7.98 -29.39
C MET A 1 -47.95 -8.72 -30.05
N ALA A 2 -48.19 -10.00 -30.44
CA ALA A 2 -47.30 -11.02 -31.03
C ALA A 2 -46.23 -11.61 -30.06
N ALA A 3 -46.38 -12.80 -29.44
CA ALA A 3 -46.51 -14.20 -29.93
C ALA A 3 -45.23 -14.72 -30.61
N CYS A 4 -44.38 -15.49 -29.90
CA CYS A 4 -44.32 -16.97 -29.82
C CYS A 4 -43.40 -17.61 -30.87
N SER A 5 -42.36 -18.33 -30.40
CA SER A 5 -41.96 -19.62 -30.98
C SER A 5 -41.09 -20.43 -30.01
N VAL A 6 -41.51 -21.68 -29.82
CA VAL A 6 -40.89 -22.75 -29.04
C VAL A 6 -39.98 -23.56 -29.97
N GLY A 7 -38.82 -24.00 -29.49
CA GLY A 7 -37.97 -24.98 -30.15
C GLY A 7 -37.35 -25.93 -29.13
N LEU A 8 -37.70 -27.22 -29.26
CA LEU A 8 -37.40 -28.33 -28.36
C LEU A 8 -36.31 -29.23 -28.98
N LEU A 9 -35.65 -30.04 -28.15
CA LEU A 9 -34.71 -31.16 -28.47
C LEU A 9 -33.25 -30.73 -28.67
N THR A 10 -32.21 -31.36 -28.12
CA THR A 10 -31.99 -32.78 -27.79
C THR A 10 -30.99 -32.94 -26.63
N ARG A 11 -31.19 -34.00 -25.83
CA ARG A 11 -30.20 -34.54 -24.89
C ARG A 11 -29.10 -35.26 -25.66
N LEU A 12 -27.84 -34.97 -25.34
CA LEU A 12 -26.69 -35.81 -25.67
C LEU A 12 -25.92 -36.14 -24.39
N SER A 13 -26.02 -37.40 -23.98
CA SER A 13 -25.20 -38.02 -22.95
C SER A 13 -23.95 -38.60 -23.59
N LEU A 14 -22.76 -38.08 -23.24
CA LEU A 14 -21.50 -38.76 -23.55
C LEU A 14 -20.55 -38.70 -22.34
N ARG A 15 -20.51 -39.84 -21.65
CA ARG A 15 -19.38 -40.49 -20.97
C ARG A 15 -18.02 -39.80 -21.15
N VAL A 16 -17.37 -39.46 -20.04
CA VAL A 16 -15.90 -39.34 -19.97
C VAL A 16 -15.40 -40.23 -18.83
N GLN A 17 -14.40 -41.02 -19.18
CA GLN A 17 -13.76 -42.09 -18.40
C GLN A 17 -13.19 -41.61 -17.06
N ARG A 18 -13.39 -42.47 -16.05
CA ARG A 18 -12.50 -42.56 -14.88
C ARG A 18 -11.18 -43.14 -15.34
N SER A 19 -10.09 -42.39 -15.18
CA SER A 19 -8.73 -42.93 -15.09
C SER A 19 -8.22 -42.76 -13.66
N GLN A 20 -8.10 -43.88 -12.95
CA GLN A 20 -7.20 -44.04 -11.81
C GLN A 20 -5.75 -44.15 -12.33
N VAL A 21 -4.77 -43.80 -11.47
CA VAL A 21 -3.29 -44.03 -11.50
C VAL A 21 -2.62 -42.67 -11.21
N GLN A 22 -1.73 -42.46 -10.23
CA GLN A 22 -1.09 -43.26 -9.18
C GLN A 22 -0.56 -42.23 -8.14
N ARG A 23 -0.61 -42.55 -6.85
CA ARG A 23 0.12 -41.82 -5.80
C ARG A 23 1.59 -42.24 -5.83
N PRO A 24 2.54 -41.31 -5.57
CA PRO A 24 3.79 -41.70 -4.93
C PRO A 24 3.86 -41.22 -3.48
N LEU A 25 4.58 -42.05 -2.71
CA LEU A 25 4.74 -42.05 -1.27
C LEU A 25 5.34 -40.76 -0.67
N ARG A 26 4.94 -40.54 0.58
CA ARG A 26 5.64 -39.75 1.60
C ARG A 26 7.15 -39.99 1.59
N ARG A 27 7.94 -38.90 1.63
CA ARG A 27 9.17 -38.84 2.42
C ARG A 27 9.10 -37.65 3.37
N LEU A 28 8.86 -37.96 4.64
CA LEU A 28 9.19 -37.13 5.78
C LEU A 28 10.72 -37.15 5.92
N LEU A 29 11.36 -35.99 5.76
CA LEU A 29 12.63 -35.72 6.43
C LEU A 29 12.61 -34.29 6.97
N SER A 30 13.08 -34.21 8.20
CA SER A 30 12.98 -33.15 9.17
C SER A 30 14.18 -32.20 9.16
N CYS A 31 13.90 -30.96 9.60
CA CYS A 31 14.79 -29.99 10.25
C CYS A 31 15.58 -28.97 9.40
N PRO A 32 15.86 -27.77 9.97
CA PRO A 32 15.91 -26.50 9.25
C PRO A 32 17.31 -25.86 9.19
N GLY A 33 17.50 -24.86 8.32
CA GLY A 33 18.59 -23.89 8.42
C GLY A 33 19.30 -23.58 7.10
N THR A 34 19.73 -22.31 6.99
CA THR A 34 20.69 -21.75 6.03
C THR A 34 20.10 -21.22 4.72
N VAL A 35 19.69 -19.95 4.81
CA VAL A 35 19.58 -19.02 3.68
C VAL A 35 21.00 -18.63 3.22
N ALA A 36 21.18 -18.50 1.90
CA ALA A 36 22.31 -17.92 1.16
C ALA A 36 23.45 -18.86 0.69
N ALA A 37 23.32 -19.37 -0.55
CA ALA A 37 24.33 -19.42 -1.62
C ALA A 37 23.80 -20.29 -2.80
N GLY A 38 23.99 -19.97 -4.07
CA GLY A 38 24.76 -18.90 -4.67
C GLY A 38 24.47 -18.73 -6.17
N LEU A 39 24.75 -17.52 -6.64
CA LEU A 39 24.99 -17.21 -8.04
C LEU A 39 26.47 -17.52 -8.31
N ARG A 40 26.76 -18.52 -9.15
CA ARG A 40 28.03 -18.61 -9.86
C ARG A 40 27.87 -17.91 -11.19
N ARG A 41 28.76 -16.95 -11.43
CA ARG A 41 28.96 -16.24 -12.70
C ARG A 41 30.19 -16.86 -13.35
N GLU A 42 30.10 -17.19 -14.63
CA GLU A 42 31.26 -17.25 -15.52
C GLU A 42 31.30 -15.92 -16.30
N GLU A 43 32.45 -15.26 -16.26
CA GLU A 43 32.84 -14.15 -17.15
C GLU A 43 33.15 -14.76 -18.54
N GLN A 44 33.04 -14.09 -19.70
CA GLN A 44 33.54 -12.77 -20.07
C GLN A 44 33.11 -12.45 -21.54
N SER A 45 32.65 -11.23 -21.85
CA SER A 45 33.10 -10.41 -23.00
C SER A 45 32.24 -9.14 -23.23
N SER A 46 32.87 -7.99 -23.05
CA SER A 46 32.70 -6.68 -23.72
C SER A 46 31.30 -6.15 -24.11
N GLY A 47 30.90 -5.02 -23.51
CA GLY A 47 29.88 -4.13 -24.05
C GLY A 47 29.30 -3.19 -23.00
N SER A 48 29.70 -1.93 -23.03
CA SER A 48 29.22 -0.82 -22.20
C SER A 48 27.70 -0.64 -22.30
N ALA A 49 26.97 -0.83 -21.20
CA ALA A 49 25.63 -0.28 -21.00
C ALA A 49 25.36 -0.12 -19.50
N GLU A 50 25.25 1.13 -19.06
CA GLU A 50 24.79 1.50 -17.73
C GLU A 50 23.40 0.90 -17.47
N THR A 51 23.34 -0.12 -16.62
CA THR A 51 22.09 -0.61 -16.04
C THR A 51 22.20 -0.49 -14.54
N GLY A 52 21.84 0.71 -14.05
CA GLY A 52 21.63 0.96 -12.63
C GLY A 52 20.42 0.16 -12.16
N SER A 53 20.66 -0.97 -11.51
CA SER A 53 19.68 -1.64 -10.66
C SER A 53 19.42 -0.77 -9.44
N GLU A 54 18.55 0.23 -9.56
CA GLU A 54 18.07 1.01 -8.43
C GLU A 54 17.35 0.09 -7.42
N ASP A 55 17.82 0.13 -6.18
CA ASP A 55 17.28 -0.58 -5.03
C ASP A 55 15.80 -0.22 -4.81
N ARG A 56 14.92 -1.22 -4.91
CA ARG A 56 13.45 -1.05 -5.07
C ARG A 56 12.72 -0.96 -3.74
N THR A 57 13.02 0.07 -2.95
CA THR A 57 12.07 0.53 -1.93
C THR A 57 11.28 1.73 -2.48
N PRO A 58 9.98 1.87 -2.16
CA PRO A 58 9.24 3.06 -2.54
C PRO A 58 9.96 4.29 -1.98
N LYS A 59 10.47 5.16 -2.86
CA LYS A 59 11.25 6.36 -2.49
C LYS A 59 10.46 7.34 -1.58
N GLN A 60 9.14 7.16 -1.44
CA GLN A 60 8.24 8.02 -0.66
C GLN A 60 7.20 7.20 0.10
N ARG A 61 6.85 7.63 1.32
CA ARG A 61 5.81 6.95 2.11
C ARG A 61 4.43 7.17 1.51
N PHE A 62 3.51 6.21 1.71
CA PHE A 62 2.14 6.31 1.20
C PHE A 62 1.45 7.63 1.59
N SER A 63 1.54 8.03 2.85
CA SER A 63 0.95 9.29 3.35
C SER A 63 1.56 10.54 2.70
N GLU A 64 2.86 10.54 2.45
CA GLU A 64 3.57 11.65 1.80
C GLU A 64 3.11 11.79 0.35
N VAL A 65 2.99 10.67 -0.37
CA VAL A 65 2.45 10.64 -1.73
C VAL A 65 1.01 11.18 -1.74
N GLN A 66 0.15 10.70 -0.85
CA GLN A 66 -1.25 11.18 -0.75
C GLN A 66 -1.30 12.70 -0.52
N ASN A 67 -0.52 13.22 0.43
CA ASN A 67 -0.49 14.64 0.77
C ASN A 67 0.04 15.49 -0.39
N LYS A 68 1.14 15.07 -1.02
CA LYS A 68 1.70 15.75 -2.19
C LYS A 68 0.69 15.82 -3.34
N ARG A 69 0.02 14.71 -3.65
CA ARG A 69 -0.97 14.66 -4.73
C ARG A 69 -2.20 15.51 -4.45
N ARG A 70 -2.66 15.56 -3.20
CA ARG A 70 -3.74 16.46 -2.77
C ARG A 70 -3.34 17.93 -2.92
N GLU A 71 -2.13 18.30 -2.49
CA GLU A 71 -1.60 19.67 -2.61
C GLU A 71 -1.56 20.11 -4.08
N GLN A 72 -1.02 19.28 -4.97
CA GLN A 72 -1.06 19.50 -6.42
C GLN A 72 -2.50 19.70 -6.94
N ALA A 73 -3.43 18.86 -6.51
CA ALA A 73 -4.83 18.94 -6.92
C ALA A 73 -5.53 20.22 -6.44
N GLN A 74 -5.17 20.76 -5.26
CA GLN A 74 -5.74 21.99 -4.71
C GLN A 74 -5.37 23.24 -5.51
N ARG A 75 -4.25 23.22 -6.24
CA ARG A 75 -3.82 24.27 -7.17
C ARG A 75 -4.02 23.92 -8.65
N THR A 76 -4.87 22.93 -8.90
CA THR A 76 -5.26 22.51 -10.25
C THR A 76 -6.69 22.94 -10.53
N VAL A 77 -6.95 23.40 -11.76
CA VAL A 77 -8.29 23.71 -12.28
C VAL A 77 -8.69 22.73 -13.38
N LEU A 78 -9.99 22.47 -13.50
CA LEU A 78 -10.57 21.67 -14.56
C LEU A 78 -11.31 22.60 -15.52
N ILE A 79 -10.99 22.55 -16.81
CA ILE A 79 -11.56 23.47 -17.80
C ILE A 79 -12.20 22.66 -18.92
N HIS A 80 -13.50 22.86 -19.15
CA HIS A 80 -14.17 22.41 -20.36
C HIS A 80 -13.78 23.34 -21.52
N CYS A 81 -13.22 22.76 -22.58
CA CYS A 81 -12.64 23.47 -23.71
C CYS A 81 -13.53 23.36 -24.95
N PRO A 82 -13.54 24.38 -25.84
CA PRO A 82 -14.11 24.24 -27.17
C PRO A 82 -13.35 23.21 -28.01
N ASP A 83 -14.04 22.51 -28.91
CA ASP A 83 -13.46 21.49 -29.80
C ASP A 83 -12.28 22.00 -30.63
N LYS A 84 -12.28 23.30 -30.94
CA LYS A 84 -11.22 24.00 -31.69
C LYS A 84 -10.51 24.99 -30.77
N ILE A 85 -9.50 24.52 -30.06
CA ILE A 85 -8.68 25.35 -29.18
C ILE A 85 -7.21 25.32 -29.63
N ASN A 86 -6.54 26.46 -29.56
CA ASN A 86 -5.10 26.55 -29.80
C ASN A 86 -4.38 26.52 -28.45
N GLU A 87 -3.62 25.45 -28.21
CA GLU A 87 -2.95 25.19 -26.93
C GLU A 87 -2.04 26.34 -26.49
N LYS A 88 -1.24 26.90 -27.40
CA LYS A 88 -0.32 28.01 -27.08
C LYS A 88 -1.08 29.27 -26.63
N LYS A 89 -2.17 29.62 -27.34
CA LYS A 89 -3.01 30.77 -26.96
C LYS A 89 -3.74 30.52 -25.64
N PHE A 90 -4.22 29.30 -25.42
CA PHE A 90 -4.87 28.88 -24.18
C PHE A 90 -3.95 28.99 -22.97
N LEU A 91 -2.74 28.43 -23.04
CA LEU A 91 -1.76 28.52 -21.96
C LEU A 91 -1.30 29.96 -21.75
N LYS A 92 -1.08 30.73 -22.82
CA LYS A 92 -0.73 32.16 -22.70
C LYS A 92 -1.80 32.96 -21.98
N PHE A 93 -3.08 32.64 -22.16
CA PHE A 93 -4.17 33.25 -21.42
C PHE A 93 -4.11 32.88 -19.93
N LEU A 94 -3.99 31.59 -19.61
CA LEU A 94 -3.95 31.13 -18.21
C LEU A 94 -2.71 31.61 -17.46
N SER A 95 -1.55 31.70 -18.11
CA SER A 95 -0.30 32.18 -17.51
C SER A 95 -0.36 33.63 -17.02
N GLN A 96 -1.38 34.42 -17.41
CA GLN A 96 -1.61 35.77 -16.89
C GLN A 96 -2.03 35.74 -15.41
N HIS A 97 -2.54 34.61 -14.91
CA HIS A 97 -2.96 34.43 -13.52
C HIS A 97 -1.87 33.80 -12.64
N GLY A 98 -0.78 33.32 -13.25
CA GLY A 98 0.40 32.79 -12.58
C GLY A 98 1.07 31.67 -13.37
N PRO A 99 2.28 31.26 -12.97
CA PRO A 99 3.04 30.23 -13.67
C PRO A 99 2.34 28.87 -13.61
N ILE A 100 2.32 28.17 -14.75
CA ILE A 100 1.75 26.83 -14.90
C ILE A 100 2.86 25.80 -14.65
N ASN A 101 2.60 24.84 -13.76
CA ASN A 101 3.52 23.74 -13.46
C ASN A 101 3.38 22.60 -14.48
N SER A 102 2.14 22.22 -14.80
CA SER A 102 1.84 21.21 -15.81
C SER A 102 0.40 21.29 -16.28
N HIS A 103 0.12 20.71 -17.44
CA HIS A 103 -1.23 20.57 -17.97
C HIS A 103 -1.33 19.32 -18.84
N PHE A 104 -2.55 18.83 -19.02
CA PHE A 104 -2.85 17.82 -20.03
C PHE A 104 -4.30 17.97 -20.51
N PHE A 105 -4.53 17.55 -21.75
CA PHE A 105 -5.86 17.47 -22.35
C PHE A 105 -6.35 16.04 -22.33
N TYR A 106 -7.66 15.85 -22.26
CA TYR A 106 -8.29 14.55 -22.39
C TYR A 106 -9.73 14.69 -22.88
N GLU A 107 -10.25 13.60 -23.42
CA GLU A 107 -11.63 13.54 -23.89
C GLU A 107 -12.51 12.74 -22.92
N SER A 108 -13.71 13.25 -22.70
CA SER A 108 -14.80 12.56 -22.01
C SER A 108 -16.11 12.91 -22.73
N PHE A 109 -17.08 13.55 -22.07
CA PHE A 109 -18.27 14.14 -22.72
C PHE A 109 -17.97 15.49 -23.39
N GLY A 110 -16.79 15.63 -24.01
CA GLY A 110 -16.22 16.88 -24.50
C GLY A 110 -14.71 16.92 -24.31
N LEU A 111 -14.06 17.98 -24.82
CA LEU A 111 -12.64 18.22 -24.61
C LEU A 111 -12.41 18.93 -23.27
N TYR A 112 -11.53 18.39 -22.44
CA TYR A 112 -11.19 18.96 -21.14
C TYR A 112 -9.69 19.18 -21.01
N ALA A 113 -9.32 20.18 -20.20
CA ALA A 113 -7.95 20.43 -19.78
C ALA A 113 -7.87 20.46 -18.26
N ALA A 114 -6.92 19.71 -17.70
CA ALA A 114 -6.51 19.86 -16.30
C ALA A 114 -5.23 20.70 -16.27
N VAL A 115 -5.25 21.82 -15.56
CA VAL A 115 -4.13 22.77 -15.50
C VAL A 115 -3.71 22.99 -14.06
N GLU A 116 -2.49 22.56 -13.73
CA GLU A 116 -1.86 22.75 -12.42
C GLU A 116 -1.01 24.02 -12.44
N PHE A 117 -1.34 24.98 -11.57
CA PHE A 117 -0.51 26.14 -11.33
C PHE A 117 0.63 25.82 -10.36
N CYS A 118 1.71 26.62 -10.38
CA CYS A 118 2.76 26.52 -9.36
C CYS A 118 2.28 26.99 -7.97
N GLN A 119 1.24 27.83 -7.93
CA GLN A 119 0.76 28.53 -6.73
C GLN A 119 -0.76 28.43 -6.61
N LYS A 120 -1.28 28.37 -5.38
CA LYS A 120 -2.73 28.24 -5.12
C LYS A 120 -3.46 29.56 -5.42
N GLU A 121 -2.80 30.68 -5.22
CA GLU A 121 -3.28 32.04 -5.43
C GLU A 121 -3.66 32.28 -6.90
N SER A 122 -3.00 31.58 -7.84
CA SER A 122 -3.33 31.64 -9.27
C SER A 122 -4.74 31.13 -9.57
N VAL A 123 -5.21 30.14 -8.82
CA VAL A 123 -6.59 29.64 -8.93
C VAL A 123 -7.57 30.74 -8.52
N THR A 124 -7.31 31.42 -7.39
CA THR A 124 -8.14 32.54 -6.92
C THR A 124 -8.13 33.70 -7.91
N SER A 125 -6.96 34.05 -8.46
CA SER A 125 -6.82 35.07 -9.50
C SER A 125 -7.69 34.76 -10.73
N LEU A 126 -7.69 33.51 -11.20
CA LEU A 126 -8.52 33.07 -12.33
C LEU A 126 -10.02 33.07 -11.99
N GLN A 127 -10.39 32.63 -10.78
CA GLN A 127 -11.79 32.63 -10.35
C GLN A 127 -12.36 34.05 -10.23
N ASN A 128 -11.56 35.04 -9.81
CA ASN A 128 -12.00 36.43 -9.66
C ASN A 128 -12.44 37.07 -10.98
N ILE A 129 -11.86 36.68 -12.11
CA ILE A 129 -12.27 37.16 -13.45
C ILE A 129 -13.39 36.32 -14.07
N THR A 130 -13.67 35.15 -13.50
CA THR A 130 -14.65 34.20 -14.03
C THR A 130 -16.05 34.66 -13.66
N ARG A 131 -16.95 34.67 -14.64
CA ARG A 131 -18.34 35.14 -14.47
C ARG A 131 -19.29 33.96 -14.36
N THR A 132 -20.32 34.11 -13.54
CA THR A 132 -21.47 33.20 -13.55
C THR A 132 -22.17 33.29 -14.91
N PRO A 133 -22.57 32.18 -15.54
CA PRO A 133 -23.33 32.20 -16.79
C PRO A 133 -24.60 33.06 -16.63
N SER A 134 -24.77 34.05 -17.51
CA SER A 134 -25.92 34.97 -17.49
C SER A 134 -26.70 35.00 -18.81
N LEU A 135 -26.23 34.29 -19.83
CA LEU A 135 -26.83 34.23 -21.18
C LEU A 135 -27.40 32.83 -21.43
N GLY A 136 -28.65 32.61 -21.00
CA GLY A 136 -29.43 31.40 -21.31
C GLY A 136 -30.84 31.51 -20.73
N PRO A 137 -31.82 30.73 -21.23
CA PRO A 137 -33.17 30.67 -20.67
C PRO A 137 -33.21 29.99 -19.28
N GLU A 138 -32.14 29.29 -18.89
CA GLU A 138 -32.05 28.54 -17.65
C GLU A 138 -31.33 29.34 -16.54
N ALA A 139 -31.88 29.30 -15.33
CA ALA A 139 -31.25 29.90 -14.16
C ALA A 139 -30.07 29.03 -13.68
N ALA A 140 -28.91 29.65 -13.45
CA ALA A 140 -27.72 28.95 -12.96
C ALA A 140 -27.62 29.02 -11.43
N ILE A 141 -27.27 27.90 -10.80
CA ILE A 141 -26.95 27.84 -9.37
C ILE A 141 -25.54 28.44 -9.17
N PRO A 142 -25.35 29.49 -8.36
CA PRO A 142 -24.10 30.25 -8.30
C PRO A 142 -23.03 29.59 -7.40
N PHE A 143 -22.85 28.27 -7.49
CA PHE A 143 -21.75 27.57 -6.82
C PHE A 143 -20.44 27.80 -7.58
N LYS A 144 -19.56 28.63 -7.03
CA LYS A 144 -18.24 28.94 -7.62
C LYS A 144 -17.26 27.80 -7.33
N SER A 145 -16.89 27.05 -8.36
CA SER A 145 -15.95 25.92 -8.25
C SER A 145 -14.67 26.16 -9.06
N ARG A 146 -13.76 25.19 -9.02
CA ARG A 146 -12.57 25.12 -9.91
C ARG A 146 -12.83 24.37 -11.21
N TYR A 147 -14.08 23.95 -11.44
CA TYR A 147 -14.54 23.42 -12.71
C TYR A 147 -15.13 24.56 -13.54
N LEU A 148 -14.41 24.94 -14.60
CA LEU A 148 -14.65 26.14 -15.40
C LEU A 148 -15.04 25.76 -16.83
N ASN A 149 -15.71 26.68 -17.53
CA ASN A 149 -16.05 26.52 -18.94
C ASN A 149 -15.41 27.65 -19.75
N LEU A 150 -14.62 27.30 -20.76
CA LEU A 150 -13.98 28.25 -21.65
C LEU A 150 -14.83 28.44 -22.92
N LYS A 151 -15.23 29.69 -23.19
CA LYS A 151 -15.97 30.05 -24.42
C LYS A 151 -15.14 31.03 -25.26
N LEU A 152 -15.10 30.80 -26.57
CA LEU A 152 -14.50 31.74 -27.53
C LEU A 152 -15.48 32.90 -27.77
N ARG A 153 -14.97 34.14 -27.72
CA ARG A 153 -15.81 35.34 -27.93
C ARG A 153 -16.18 35.55 -29.40
N ASN A 154 -15.28 35.21 -30.34
CA ASN A 154 -15.47 35.41 -31.78
C ASN A 154 -15.08 34.12 -32.55
N SER A 155 -16.07 33.36 -33.03
CA SER A 155 -15.83 32.11 -33.79
C SER A 155 -15.55 32.32 -35.29
N LEU A 156 -15.67 33.56 -35.80
CA LEU A 156 -15.72 33.87 -37.24
C LEU A 156 -14.36 34.16 -37.91
N ASN A 157 -13.29 34.47 -37.15
CA ASN A 157 -12.02 34.95 -37.73
C ASN A 157 -10.78 34.09 -37.43
N GLN A 158 -10.94 32.79 -37.16
CA GLN A 158 -9.77 31.92 -37.02
C GLN A 158 -9.40 31.30 -38.37
N THR A 159 -8.40 31.91 -39.01
CA THR A 159 -7.60 31.29 -40.06
C THR A 159 -6.99 29.99 -39.56
N SER A 160 -7.05 28.99 -40.43
CA SER A 160 -6.76 27.57 -40.26
C SER A 160 -5.30 27.25 -39.94
N GLU A 161 -4.84 27.53 -38.73
CA GLU A 161 -3.69 26.82 -38.14
C GLU A 161 -4.20 25.79 -37.13
N LEU A 162 -4.62 24.64 -37.67
CA LEU A 162 -5.04 23.47 -36.91
C LEU A 162 -3.80 22.79 -36.33
N SER A 163 -3.61 22.88 -35.02
CA SER A 163 -2.75 21.95 -34.29
C SER A 163 -3.67 20.93 -33.62
N SER A 164 -3.52 19.65 -33.99
CA SER A 164 -4.21 18.56 -33.29
C SER A 164 -3.67 18.50 -31.87
N ILE A 165 -4.52 18.72 -30.88
CA ILE A 165 -4.14 18.62 -29.48
C ILE A 165 -3.95 17.14 -29.13
N GLN A 166 -2.84 16.83 -28.49
CA GLN A 166 -2.59 15.49 -27.99
C GLN A 166 -3.40 15.26 -26.71
N CYS A 167 -4.40 14.39 -26.80
CA CYS A 167 -5.23 13.99 -25.67
C CYS A 167 -4.65 12.75 -24.98
N SER A 168 -4.53 12.82 -23.65
CA SER A 168 -4.17 11.68 -22.81
C SER A 168 -5.35 10.73 -22.69
N ASN A 169 -5.14 9.45 -23.01
CA ASN A 169 -6.17 8.43 -22.93
C ASN A 169 -6.51 8.09 -21.47
N GLN A 170 -7.80 8.15 -21.12
CA GLN A 170 -8.30 7.85 -19.78
C GLN A 170 -8.92 6.45 -19.65
N SER A 171 -8.93 5.69 -20.75
CA SER A 171 -9.59 4.38 -20.86
C SER A 171 -8.60 3.26 -21.22
N SER A 172 -8.89 2.04 -20.75
CA SER A 172 -8.12 0.85 -21.17
C SER A 172 -8.30 0.59 -22.67
N PRO A 173 -7.30 -0.01 -23.35
CA PRO A 173 -7.46 -0.39 -24.75
C PRO A 173 -8.57 -1.42 -24.93
N SER A 174 -9.13 -1.47 -26.13
CA SER A 174 -10.11 -2.50 -26.49
C SER A 174 -9.50 -3.89 -26.36
N SER A 175 -10.33 -4.88 -26.04
CA SER A 175 -9.88 -6.27 -25.90
C SER A 175 -9.14 -6.75 -27.15
N LYS A 176 -9.62 -6.41 -28.34
CA LYS A 176 -8.99 -6.76 -29.62
C LYS A 176 -7.56 -6.21 -29.73
N LYS A 177 -7.35 -4.93 -29.41
CA LYS A 177 -6.02 -4.31 -29.44
C LYS A 177 -5.09 -4.95 -28.42
N LEU A 178 -5.58 -5.23 -27.20
CA LEU A 178 -4.80 -5.92 -26.18
C LEU A 178 -4.36 -7.31 -26.66
N TYR A 179 -5.28 -8.13 -27.18
CA TYR A 179 -4.94 -9.47 -27.67
C TYR A 179 -3.84 -9.43 -28.74
N GLN A 180 -3.92 -8.47 -29.67
CA GLN A 180 -2.89 -8.30 -30.68
C GLN A 180 -1.53 -7.96 -30.06
N LEU A 181 -1.48 -7.03 -29.11
CA LEU A 181 -0.24 -6.65 -28.41
C LEU A 181 0.37 -7.83 -27.65
N LEU A 182 -0.46 -8.66 -27.00
CA LEU A 182 0.01 -9.83 -26.27
C LEU A 182 0.56 -10.92 -27.20
N CYS A 183 -0.05 -11.14 -28.37
CA CYS A 183 0.45 -12.10 -29.35
C CYS A 183 1.79 -11.69 -29.98
N CYS A 184 2.12 -10.39 -29.98
CA CYS A 184 3.39 -9.87 -30.51
C CYS A 184 4.54 -9.90 -29.49
N ALA A 185 4.28 -10.25 -28.23
CA ALA A 185 5.31 -10.29 -27.19
C ALA A 185 6.16 -11.57 -27.28
N GLU A 186 7.44 -11.46 -26.92
CA GLU A 186 8.44 -12.53 -27.11
C GLU A 186 8.34 -13.65 -26.06
N SER A 187 7.77 -13.34 -24.89
CA SER A 187 7.65 -14.28 -23.77
C SER A 187 6.37 -14.04 -22.95
N VAL A 188 6.03 -15.01 -22.09
CA VAL A 188 4.93 -14.83 -21.12
C VAL A 188 5.23 -13.67 -20.18
N ASP A 189 6.48 -13.51 -19.73
CA ASP A 189 6.86 -12.39 -18.86
C ASP A 189 6.63 -11.03 -19.55
N ASP A 190 6.93 -10.93 -20.86
CA ASP A 190 6.65 -9.73 -21.66
C ASP A 190 5.15 -9.50 -21.84
N GLN A 191 4.36 -10.57 -21.98
CA GLN A 191 2.90 -10.47 -21.99
C GLN A 191 2.35 -9.91 -20.68
N LEU A 192 2.82 -10.41 -19.53
CA LEU A 192 2.40 -9.93 -18.22
C LEU A 192 2.73 -8.44 -18.03
N ASN A 193 3.95 -8.03 -18.42
CA ASN A 193 4.38 -6.64 -18.32
C ASN A 193 3.66 -5.73 -19.32
N THR A 194 3.37 -6.21 -20.53
CA THR A 194 2.56 -5.49 -21.52
C THR A 194 1.15 -5.28 -21.01
N LEU A 195 0.50 -6.33 -20.47
CA LEU A 195 -0.82 -6.22 -19.86
C LEU A 195 -0.83 -5.20 -18.72
N LEU A 196 0.15 -5.25 -17.82
CA LEU A 196 0.31 -4.27 -16.76
C LEU A 196 0.42 -2.84 -17.31
N ARG A 197 1.30 -2.61 -18.30
CA ARG A 197 1.54 -1.28 -18.88
C ARG A 197 0.29 -0.69 -19.53
N GLU A 198 -0.46 -1.50 -20.26
CA GLU A 198 -1.67 -1.08 -20.97
C GLU A 198 -2.87 -0.82 -20.04
N PHE A 199 -2.90 -1.48 -18.86
CA PHE A 199 -4.05 -1.39 -17.95
C PHE A 199 -3.81 -0.46 -16.77
N GLN A 200 -2.57 -0.29 -16.29
CA GLN A 200 -2.30 0.52 -15.11
C GLN A 200 -2.73 1.98 -15.28
N LEU A 201 -3.03 2.64 -14.16
CA LEU A 201 -3.30 4.08 -14.16
C LEU A 201 -2.08 4.86 -14.67
N THR A 202 -2.31 5.82 -15.56
CA THR A 202 -1.28 6.77 -15.97
C THR A 202 -1.11 7.88 -14.93
N GLU A 203 -0.06 8.68 -15.09
CA GLU A 203 0.18 9.85 -14.25
C GLU A 203 -0.96 10.88 -14.39
N GLU A 204 -1.44 11.13 -15.61
CA GLU A 204 -2.54 12.04 -15.91
C GLU A 204 -3.85 11.53 -15.31
N ASN A 205 -4.15 10.23 -15.44
CA ASN A 205 -5.35 9.64 -14.85
C ASN A 205 -5.31 9.72 -13.32
N THR A 206 -4.14 9.46 -12.73
CA THR A 206 -3.93 9.60 -11.29
C THR A 206 -4.16 11.04 -10.84
N ARG A 207 -3.57 12.02 -11.52
CA ARG A 207 -3.76 13.45 -11.24
C ARG A 207 -5.24 13.86 -11.38
N LEU A 208 -5.94 13.38 -12.40
CA LEU A 208 -7.37 13.63 -12.59
C LEU A 208 -8.22 13.05 -11.45
N ARG A 209 -7.87 11.87 -10.91
CA ARG A 209 -8.55 11.28 -9.74
C ARG A 209 -8.39 12.15 -8.49
N TYR A 210 -7.18 12.64 -8.20
CA TYR A 210 -6.96 13.56 -7.09
C TYR A 210 -7.64 14.91 -7.30
N LEU A 211 -7.63 15.46 -8.52
CA LEU A 211 -8.38 16.67 -8.87
C LEU A 211 -9.87 16.48 -8.61
N THR A 212 -10.44 15.35 -9.06
CA THR A 212 -11.85 15.04 -8.83
C THR A 212 -12.15 14.97 -7.33
N CYS A 213 -11.33 14.28 -6.53
CA CYS A 213 -11.48 14.27 -5.07
C CYS A 213 -11.44 15.70 -4.49
N SER A 214 -10.52 16.54 -4.97
CA SER A 214 -10.37 17.92 -4.52
C SER A 214 -11.59 18.79 -4.90
N LEU A 215 -12.24 18.55 -6.04
CA LEU A 215 -13.48 19.24 -6.40
C LEU A 215 -14.65 18.84 -5.50
N ILE A 216 -14.72 17.56 -5.10
CA ILE A 216 -15.71 17.08 -4.12
C ILE A 216 -15.42 17.63 -2.73
N GLU A 217 -14.14 17.79 -2.37
CA GLU A 217 -13.70 18.47 -1.16
C GLU A 217 -14.23 19.90 -1.09
N ASP A 218 -14.18 20.67 -2.18
CA ASP A 218 -14.71 22.05 -2.22
C ASP A 218 -16.21 22.10 -1.87
N VAL A 219 -16.99 21.10 -2.32
CA VAL A 219 -18.43 21.00 -2.00
C VAL A 219 -18.63 20.67 -0.51
N ALA A 220 -17.86 19.73 0.03
CA ALA A 220 -17.96 19.34 1.43
C ALA A 220 -17.47 20.44 2.39
N ALA A 221 -16.45 21.20 1.99
CA ALA A 221 -15.86 22.29 2.76
C ALA A 221 -16.83 23.44 3.04
N ALA A 222 -17.93 23.56 2.28
CA ALA A 222 -19.00 24.52 2.56
C ALA A 222 -19.69 24.27 3.91
N TYR A 223 -19.73 23.01 4.37
CA TYR A 223 -20.31 22.61 5.67
C TYR A 223 -19.26 22.21 6.69
N PHE A 224 -18.16 21.60 6.23
CA PHE A 224 -17.10 21.07 7.07
C PHE A 224 -15.77 21.74 6.69
N PRO A 225 -15.50 22.95 7.22
CA PRO A 225 -14.22 23.61 7.02
C PRO A 225 -13.06 22.65 7.36
N ASP A 226 -11.97 22.73 6.60
CA ASP A 226 -10.77 21.91 6.78
C ASP A 226 -10.95 20.39 6.58
N CYS A 227 -12.10 19.93 6.08
CA CYS A 227 -12.24 18.54 5.67
C CYS A 227 -11.28 18.18 4.53
N ALA A 228 -11.00 16.88 4.39
CA ALA A 228 -10.20 16.37 3.28
C ALA A 228 -10.94 15.24 2.57
N VAL A 229 -10.97 15.26 1.24
CA VAL A 229 -11.46 14.11 0.45
C VAL A 229 -10.26 13.44 -0.20
N ARG A 230 -10.01 12.19 0.18
CA ARG A 230 -8.85 11.41 -0.26
C ARG A 230 -9.28 10.18 -1.06
N PRO A 231 -8.62 9.86 -2.18
CA PRO A 231 -8.86 8.61 -2.86
C PRO A 231 -8.33 7.43 -2.05
N PHE A 232 -9.01 6.29 -2.11
CA PHE A 232 -8.52 5.02 -1.56
C PHE A 232 -8.73 3.87 -2.55
N GLY A 233 -8.39 2.65 -2.12
CA GLY A 233 -8.64 1.45 -2.91
C GLY A 233 -7.79 1.40 -4.19
N SER A 234 -8.42 0.99 -5.28
CA SER A 234 -7.74 0.76 -6.57
C SER A 234 -7.03 2.00 -7.10
N SER A 235 -7.51 3.20 -6.77
CA SER A 235 -6.92 4.46 -7.22
C SER A 235 -5.51 4.72 -6.66
N VAL A 236 -5.15 4.10 -5.53
CA VAL A 236 -3.92 4.44 -4.79
C VAL A 236 -3.10 3.23 -4.34
N ASN A 237 -3.65 2.03 -4.45
CA ASN A 237 -3.02 0.80 -3.95
C ASN A 237 -2.04 0.14 -4.93
N SER A 238 -1.69 0.81 -6.05
CA SER A 238 -0.86 0.34 -7.18
C SER A 238 -1.45 -0.74 -8.10
N PHE A 239 -2.65 -1.25 -7.78
CA PHE A 239 -3.37 -2.28 -8.53
C PHE A 239 -4.60 -1.73 -9.29
N GLY A 240 -4.69 -0.40 -9.43
CA GLY A 240 -5.73 0.26 -10.20
C GLY A 240 -5.55 0.07 -11.70
N LYS A 241 -6.67 -0.22 -12.39
CA LYS A 241 -6.71 -0.22 -13.84
C LYS A 241 -7.44 1.03 -14.36
N LEU A 242 -7.10 1.50 -15.56
CA LEU A 242 -7.86 2.55 -16.24
C LEU A 242 -9.35 2.16 -16.31
N GLY A 243 -10.21 3.15 -16.09
CA GLY A 243 -11.66 2.95 -15.97
C GLY A 243 -12.16 2.26 -14.69
N CYS A 244 -11.32 2.02 -13.68
CA CYS A 244 -11.83 1.59 -12.38
C CYS A 244 -12.50 2.74 -11.62
N ASP A 245 -13.40 2.38 -10.71
CA ASP A 245 -14.10 3.32 -9.82
C ASP A 245 -13.11 4.20 -9.03
N LEU A 246 -13.58 5.37 -8.63
CA LEU A 246 -12.90 6.31 -7.75
C LEU A 246 -13.55 6.25 -6.37
N ASP A 247 -13.01 5.38 -5.52
CA ASP A 247 -13.38 5.30 -4.11
C ASP A 247 -12.79 6.50 -3.34
N MET A 248 -13.65 7.26 -2.66
CA MET A 248 -13.31 8.49 -1.95
C MET A 248 -13.66 8.37 -0.47
N PHE A 249 -12.78 8.89 0.37
CA PHE A 249 -12.96 8.98 1.81
C PHE A 249 -12.99 10.46 2.22
N LEU A 250 -14.12 10.90 2.76
CA LEU A 250 -14.25 12.20 3.43
C LEU A 250 -13.74 12.06 4.88
N ASP A 251 -12.62 12.70 5.12
CA ASP A 251 -11.93 12.81 6.40
C ASP A 251 -12.39 14.08 7.13
N LEU A 252 -12.95 13.89 8.32
CA LEU A 252 -13.39 14.95 9.21
C LEU A 252 -12.54 15.02 10.49
N ASP A 253 -11.59 14.09 10.67
CA ASP A 253 -10.78 13.99 11.89
C ASP A 253 -9.68 15.06 11.94
N GLU A 254 -9.24 15.55 10.78
CA GLU A 254 -8.25 16.62 10.67
C GLU A 254 -8.80 17.99 11.09
N ILE A 255 -10.13 18.17 11.10
CA ILE A 255 -10.81 19.43 11.44
C ILE A 255 -10.52 19.85 12.90
N GLY A 256 -10.19 18.88 13.78
CA GLY A 256 -9.90 19.12 15.20
C GLY A 256 -8.43 19.15 15.59
N LYS A 257 -7.48 18.93 14.67
CA LYS A 257 -6.04 18.88 14.99
C LYS A 257 -5.36 20.24 15.05
N PHE A 258 -6.11 21.33 14.95
CA PHE A 258 -5.58 22.64 15.27
C PHE A 258 -4.97 22.57 16.67
N THR A 259 -3.68 22.87 16.71
CA THR A 259 -2.87 23.01 17.91
C THR A 259 -3.68 23.73 18.96
N ALA A 260 -4.20 22.98 19.93
CA ALA A 260 -4.61 23.54 21.20
C ALA A 260 -3.34 24.15 21.78
N GLN A 261 -3.08 25.42 21.46
CA GLN A 261 -2.20 26.25 22.26
C GLN A 261 -2.70 26.05 23.68
N LYS A 262 -1.81 25.61 24.58
CA LYS A 262 -2.16 25.41 25.99
C LYS A 262 -2.77 26.73 26.48
N THR A 263 -4.09 26.80 26.51
CA THR A 263 -4.80 27.95 27.02
C THR A 263 -4.61 27.89 28.53
N SER A 264 -3.76 28.78 29.03
CA SER A 264 -3.58 28.98 30.46
C SER A 264 -4.89 29.52 31.03
N GLY A 265 -5.71 28.66 31.63
CA GLY A 265 -6.98 29.02 32.24
C GLY A 265 -7.82 27.81 32.65
N ASN A 266 -8.81 28.03 33.52
CA ASN A 266 -9.70 26.97 34.05
C ASN A 266 -10.89 26.66 33.12
N PHE A 267 -11.01 27.36 31.99
CA PHE A 267 -12.16 27.26 31.09
C PHE A 267 -11.77 26.53 29.81
N LEU A 268 -12.57 25.52 29.45
CA LEU A 268 -12.53 24.85 28.16
C LEU A 268 -13.73 25.35 27.34
N MET A 269 -13.46 25.76 26.10
CA MET A 269 -14.50 26.17 25.15
C MET A 269 -14.65 25.09 24.08
N GLU A 270 -15.88 24.62 23.88
CA GLU A 270 -16.22 23.60 22.89
C GLU A 270 -17.32 24.13 21.96
N PHE A 271 -17.33 23.66 20.71
CA PHE A 271 -18.43 23.99 19.80
C PHE A 271 -19.71 23.28 20.22
N GLN A 272 -20.82 24.04 20.29
CA GLN A 272 -22.14 23.45 20.49
C GLN A 272 -22.56 22.70 19.22
N VAL A 273 -22.50 21.37 19.24
CA VAL A 273 -22.85 20.50 18.10
C VAL A 273 -24.07 19.65 18.36
N LYS A 274 -24.66 19.09 17.29
CA LYS A 274 -25.81 18.19 17.40
C LYS A 274 -25.37 16.78 17.76
N ASN A 275 -25.80 16.28 18.91
CA ASN A 275 -25.55 14.91 19.33
C ASN A 275 -26.44 13.91 18.58
N VAL A 276 -25.85 12.77 18.24
CA VAL A 276 -26.53 11.64 17.59
C VAL A 276 -26.18 10.33 18.29
N PRO A 277 -27.02 9.28 18.19
CA PRO A 277 -26.84 8.07 19.01
C PRO A 277 -25.60 7.23 18.69
N SER A 278 -24.99 7.39 17.51
CA SER A 278 -23.78 6.64 17.13
C SER A 278 -23.03 7.32 15.98
N GLU A 279 -21.74 6.99 15.83
CA GLU A 279 -20.92 7.39 14.67
C GLU A 279 -21.56 6.99 13.34
N ARG A 280 -22.21 5.81 13.29
CA ARG A 280 -22.92 5.36 12.09
C ARG A 280 -24.03 6.33 11.68
N VAL A 281 -24.83 6.79 12.65
CA VAL A 281 -25.90 7.77 12.39
C VAL A 281 -25.31 9.12 11.97
N ALA A 282 -24.19 9.54 12.56
CA ALA A 282 -23.46 10.72 12.12
C ALA A 282 -23.04 10.60 10.65
N THR A 283 -22.35 9.51 10.29
CA THR A 283 -21.95 9.17 8.92
C THR A 283 -23.12 9.20 7.95
N GLN A 284 -24.25 8.57 8.29
CA GLN A 284 -25.43 8.55 7.42
C GLN A 284 -26.01 9.95 7.20
N LYS A 285 -26.08 10.79 8.24
CA LYS A 285 -26.57 12.17 8.13
C LYS A 285 -25.63 13.03 7.29
N ILE A 286 -24.33 12.96 7.54
CA ILE A 286 -23.30 13.68 6.78
C ILE A 286 -23.41 13.30 5.29
N LEU A 287 -23.37 12.01 4.98
CA LEU A 287 -23.47 11.52 3.59
C LEU A 287 -24.82 11.84 2.95
N SER A 288 -25.91 11.88 3.71
CA SER A 288 -27.21 12.32 3.21
C SER A 288 -27.18 13.76 2.72
N VAL A 289 -26.61 14.68 3.51
CA VAL A 289 -26.51 16.11 3.19
C VAL A 289 -25.51 16.35 2.06
N ILE A 290 -24.32 15.75 2.13
CA ILE A 290 -23.32 15.88 1.05
C ILE A 290 -23.87 15.28 -0.26
N GLY A 291 -24.55 14.14 -0.20
CA GLY A 291 -25.19 13.55 -1.37
C GLY A 291 -26.26 14.45 -1.99
N GLU A 292 -27.10 15.08 -1.17
CA GLU A 292 -28.06 16.09 -1.65
C GLU A 292 -27.36 17.29 -2.30
N CYS A 293 -26.28 17.80 -1.70
CA CYS A 293 -25.52 18.91 -2.27
C CYS A 293 -24.84 18.55 -3.59
N LEU A 294 -24.32 17.33 -3.73
CA LEU A 294 -23.74 16.86 -4.98
C LEU A 294 -24.80 16.74 -6.08
N ASP A 295 -26.00 16.27 -5.74
CA ASP A 295 -27.10 16.09 -6.69
C ASP A 295 -27.69 17.44 -7.15
N GLN A 296 -27.86 18.37 -6.21
CA GLN A 296 -28.52 19.65 -6.50
C GLN A 296 -27.55 20.73 -6.96
N PHE A 297 -26.31 20.75 -6.46
CA PHE A 297 -25.37 21.88 -6.64
C PHE A 297 -24.02 21.48 -7.24
N GLY A 298 -23.67 20.19 -7.25
CA GLY A 298 -22.37 19.69 -7.69
C GLY A 298 -22.23 19.73 -9.21
N PRO A 299 -21.42 20.62 -9.81
CA PRO A 299 -21.30 20.71 -11.26
C PRO A 299 -20.71 19.42 -11.83
N GLY A 300 -21.41 18.82 -12.80
CA GLY A 300 -21.00 17.58 -13.46
C GLY A 300 -21.21 16.31 -12.62
N CYS A 301 -21.78 16.40 -11.41
CA CYS A 301 -22.17 15.23 -10.62
C CYS A 301 -23.58 14.79 -11.04
N VAL A 302 -23.71 13.55 -11.51
CA VAL A 302 -25.00 13.02 -12.00
C VAL A 302 -25.26 11.61 -11.48
N GLY A 303 -26.53 11.20 -11.49
CA GLY A 303 -26.94 9.86 -11.07
C GLY A 303 -26.61 9.57 -9.61
N VAL A 304 -26.81 10.55 -8.72
CA VAL A 304 -26.45 10.44 -7.31
C VAL A 304 -27.37 9.46 -6.58
N GLN A 305 -26.76 8.48 -5.91
CA GLN A 305 -27.43 7.43 -5.16
C GLN A 305 -26.91 7.38 -3.72
N ARG A 306 -27.79 7.63 -2.76
CA ARG A 306 -27.47 7.61 -1.33
C ARG A 306 -27.70 6.22 -0.75
N ILE A 307 -26.65 5.39 -0.70
CA ILE A 307 -26.71 4.01 -0.22
C ILE A 307 -26.35 3.96 1.28
N LEU A 308 -27.20 4.58 2.10
CA LEU A 308 -26.89 4.85 3.51
C LEU A 308 -27.07 3.64 4.45
N ASN A 309 -27.85 2.64 4.03
CA ASN A 309 -28.16 1.46 4.86
C ASN A 309 -27.18 0.29 4.68
N ALA A 310 -26.23 0.38 3.74
CA ALA A 310 -25.21 -0.63 3.55
C ALA A 310 -24.29 -0.75 4.78
N ARG A 311 -23.55 -1.88 4.89
CA ARG A 311 -22.57 -2.10 5.97
C ARG A 311 -21.61 -0.90 6.09
N CYS A 312 -21.09 -0.43 4.96
CA CYS A 312 -20.37 0.83 4.83
C CYS A 312 -21.28 1.81 4.08
N PRO A 313 -21.90 2.79 4.76
CA PRO A 313 -22.71 3.82 4.10
C PRO A 313 -21.89 4.59 3.07
N LEU A 314 -22.46 4.86 1.89
CA LEU A 314 -21.78 5.60 0.83
C LEU A 314 -22.76 6.39 -0.04
N VAL A 315 -22.24 7.36 -0.77
CA VAL A 315 -22.92 8.08 -1.86
C VAL A 315 -22.21 7.72 -3.16
N ARG A 316 -22.95 7.14 -4.10
CA ARG A 316 -22.46 6.78 -5.42
C ARG A 316 -22.92 7.81 -6.45
N PHE A 317 -22.05 8.25 -7.34
CA PHE A 317 -22.39 9.20 -8.41
C PHE A 317 -21.41 9.09 -9.58
N SER A 318 -21.76 9.66 -10.72
CA SER A 318 -20.85 9.80 -11.87
C SER A 318 -20.40 11.26 -11.98
N HIS A 319 -19.09 11.49 -12.15
CA HIS A 319 -18.55 12.82 -12.41
C HIS A 319 -18.25 12.97 -13.91
N GLN A 320 -19.19 13.58 -14.63
CA GLN A 320 -19.22 13.66 -16.10
C GLN A 320 -17.91 14.18 -16.70
N ALA A 321 -17.36 15.28 -16.15
CA ALA A 321 -16.17 15.91 -16.70
C ALA A 321 -14.93 15.01 -16.63
N SER A 322 -14.86 14.09 -15.67
CA SER A 322 -13.78 13.10 -15.56
C SER A 322 -14.11 11.74 -16.18
N GLY A 323 -15.40 11.44 -16.38
CA GLY A 323 -15.89 10.11 -16.74
C GLY A 323 -15.79 9.06 -15.62
N PHE A 324 -15.49 9.45 -14.38
CA PHE A 324 -15.34 8.50 -13.27
C PHE A 324 -16.68 8.15 -12.61
N GLN A 325 -16.83 6.86 -12.30
CA GLN A 325 -17.79 6.39 -11.31
C GLN A 325 -17.17 6.56 -9.92
N CYS A 326 -17.85 7.31 -9.04
CA CYS A 326 -17.34 7.73 -7.74
C CYS A 326 -18.17 7.13 -6.62
N ASP A 327 -17.50 6.63 -5.58
CA ASP A 327 -18.12 6.13 -4.34
C ASP A 327 -17.53 6.91 -3.16
N LEU A 328 -18.32 7.82 -2.57
CA LEU A 328 -17.92 8.64 -1.42
C LEU A 328 -18.41 8.01 -0.11
N THR A 329 -17.50 7.78 0.82
CA THR A 329 -17.82 7.29 2.18
C THR A 329 -17.17 8.17 3.26
N THR A 330 -17.59 7.98 4.51
CA THR A 330 -16.95 8.57 5.69
C THR A 330 -16.54 7.45 6.64
N ASN A 331 -15.52 7.70 7.47
CA ASN A 331 -15.06 6.79 8.53
C ASN A 331 -14.67 5.35 8.10
N ASN A 332 -13.99 5.17 6.97
CA ASN A 332 -13.42 3.88 6.54
C ASN A 332 -11.89 3.81 6.65
N ARG A 333 -11.37 3.99 7.88
CA ARG A 333 -9.92 3.95 8.15
C ARG A 333 -9.28 2.59 7.82
N ILE A 334 -10.04 1.49 7.92
CA ILE A 334 -9.55 0.15 7.58
C ILE A 334 -9.24 0.03 6.08
N ALA A 335 -10.08 0.61 5.21
CA ALA A 335 -9.82 0.60 3.77
C ALA A 335 -8.59 1.43 3.40
N LEU A 336 -8.33 2.54 4.09
CA LEU A 336 -7.08 3.30 3.94
C LEU A 336 -5.85 2.45 4.31
N LYS A 337 -5.88 1.77 5.47
CA LYS A 337 -4.79 0.87 5.88
C LYS A 337 -4.59 -0.32 4.94
N SER A 338 -5.67 -0.84 4.40
CA SER A 338 -5.63 -1.91 3.39
C SER A 338 -4.99 -1.40 2.08
N SER A 339 -5.29 -0.16 1.69
CA SER A 339 -4.71 0.47 0.50
C SER A 339 -3.22 0.76 0.67
N GLU A 340 -2.82 1.23 1.85
CA GLU A 340 -1.42 1.45 2.24
C GLU A 340 -0.62 0.14 2.21
N LEU A 341 -1.17 -0.95 2.78
CA LEU A 341 -0.53 -2.27 2.74
C LEU A 341 -0.31 -2.76 1.31
N LEU A 342 -1.34 -2.66 0.47
CA LEU A 342 -1.28 -3.06 -0.92
C LEU A 342 -0.31 -2.20 -1.73
N TYR A 343 -0.27 -0.89 -1.49
CA TYR A 343 0.72 0.01 -2.07
C TYR A 343 2.15 -0.44 -1.74
N MET A 344 2.42 -0.77 -0.47
CA MET A 344 3.73 -1.28 -0.06
C MET A 344 4.07 -2.58 -0.80
N TYR A 345 3.17 -3.57 -0.83
CA TYR A 345 3.42 -4.82 -1.54
C TYR A 345 3.65 -4.66 -3.04
N GLY A 346 2.90 -3.77 -3.70
CA GLY A 346 3.10 -3.48 -5.11
C GLY A 346 4.40 -2.74 -5.43
N ALA A 347 4.97 -2.03 -4.45
CA ALA A 347 6.25 -1.34 -4.57
C ALA A 347 7.46 -2.23 -4.23
N LEU A 348 7.28 -3.26 -3.39
CA LEU A 348 8.36 -4.15 -2.95
C LEU A 348 8.94 -5.02 -4.08
N ASP A 349 8.11 -5.50 -5.01
CA ASP A 349 8.56 -6.33 -6.13
C ASP A 349 7.66 -6.12 -7.37
N SER A 350 8.28 -5.85 -8.53
CA SER A 350 7.55 -5.55 -9.78
C SER A 350 6.66 -6.70 -10.25
N ARG A 351 7.02 -7.95 -9.95
CA ARG A 351 6.26 -9.15 -10.32
C ARG A 351 4.90 -9.21 -9.63
N VAL A 352 4.76 -8.55 -8.47
CA VAL A 352 3.50 -8.51 -7.71
C VAL A 352 2.42 -7.83 -8.54
N ARG A 353 2.72 -6.65 -9.10
CA ARG A 353 1.78 -5.91 -9.94
C ARG A 353 1.45 -6.67 -11.21
N ALA A 354 2.47 -7.16 -11.92
CA ALA A 354 2.27 -7.96 -13.13
C ALA A 354 1.35 -9.16 -12.89
N LEU A 355 1.59 -9.92 -11.82
CA LEU A 355 0.80 -11.10 -11.48
C LEU A 355 -0.64 -10.75 -11.05
N VAL A 356 -0.82 -9.72 -10.20
CA VAL A 356 -2.16 -9.29 -9.76
C VAL A 356 -3.02 -8.82 -10.94
N PHE A 357 -2.46 -8.03 -11.85
CA PHE A 357 -3.19 -7.57 -13.03
C PHE A 357 -3.60 -8.75 -13.93
N SER A 358 -2.67 -9.65 -14.22
CA SER A 358 -2.93 -10.80 -15.08
C SER A 358 -3.94 -11.77 -14.49
N VAL A 359 -3.84 -12.09 -13.19
CA VAL A 359 -4.83 -12.95 -12.50
C VAL A 359 -6.21 -12.29 -12.46
N ARG A 360 -6.30 -10.97 -12.25
CA ARG A 360 -7.59 -10.25 -12.29
C ARG A 360 -8.19 -10.23 -13.70
N CYS A 361 -7.38 -10.02 -14.73
CA CYS A 361 -7.83 -10.10 -16.13
C CYS A 361 -8.31 -11.51 -16.48
N TRP A 362 -7.56 -12.55 -16.13
CA TRP A 362 -7.97 -13.95 -16.29
C TRP A 362 -9.30 -14.22 -15.57
N ALA A 363 -9.42 -13.85 -14.31
CA ALA A 363 -10.64 -14.08 -13.53
C ALA A 363 -11.84 -13.33 -14.11
N ARG A 364 -11.64 -12.14 -14.68
CA ARG A 364 -12.70 -11.42 -15.39
C ARG A 364 -13.08 -12.08 -16.71
N ALA A 365 -12.12 -12.55 -17.50
CA ALA A 365 -12.35 -13.23 -18.77
C ALA A 365 -13.15 -14.53 -18.59
N HIS A 366 -12.97 -15.22 -17.47
CA HIS A 366 -13.70 -16.45 -17.12
C HIS A 366 -14.92 -16.21 -16.22
N SER A 367 -15.40 -14.95 -16.09
CA SER A 367 -16.60 -14.61 -15.31
C SER A 367 -16.55 -15.05 -13.83
N LEU A 368 -15.37 -15.15 -13.23
CA LEU A 368 -15.20 -15.39 -11.78
C LEU A 368 -15.41 -14.12 -10.95
N THR A 369 -15.26 -12.95 -11.60
CA THR A 369 -15.48 -11.63 -11.01
C THR A 369 -16.57 -10.86 -11.77
N SER A 370 -17.39 -10.11 -11.05
CA SER A 370 -18.41 -9.23 -11.61
C SER A 370 -18.23 -7.78 -11.18
N SER A 371 -18.68 -6.85 -12.04
CA SER A 371 -18.86 -5.44 -11.68
C SER A 371 -20.15 -5.22 -10.88
N ILE A 372 -21.08 -6.17 -10.93
CA ILE A 372 -22.33 -6.13 -10.19
C ILE A 372 -22.12 -6.86 -8.86
N PRO A 373 -22.53 -6.28 -7.71
CA PRO A 373 -22.50 -6.96 -6.43
C PRO A 373 -23.21 -8.32 -6.47
N GLY A 374 -22.66 -9.33 -5.80
CA GLY A 374 -23.21 -10.68 -5.75
C GLY A 374 -22.27 -11.67 -5.07
N ALA A 375 -22.54 -12.97 -5.24
CA ALA A 375 -21.77 -14.06 -4.64
C ALA A 375 -20.46 -14.38 -5.40
N TRP A 376 -19.89 -13.39 -6.11
CA TRP A 376 -18.67 -13.55 -6.90
C TRP A 376 -17.42 -13.37 -6.04
N ILE A 377 -16.29 -13.94 -6.48
CA ILE A 377 -15.01 -13.63 -5.86
C ILE A 377 -14.70 -12.16 -6.14
N THR A 378 -14.37 -11.39 -5.10
CA THR A 378 -14.04 -9.97 -5.26
C THR A 378 -12.61 -9.80 -5.78
N ASN A 379 -12.35 -8.69 -6.48
CA ASN A 379 -10.98 -8.33 -6.87
C ASN A 379 -10.03 -8.22 -5.68
N PHE A 380 -10.51 -7.71 -4.54
CA PHE A 380 -9.72 -7.64 -3.31
C PHE A 380 -9.36 -9.04 -2.80
N SER A 381 -10.32 -9.97 -2.78
CA SER A 381 -10.08 -11.37 -2.40
C SER A 381 -9.03 -12.04 -3.31
N LEU A 382 -9.12 -11.86 -4.62
CA LEU A 382 -8.11 -12.39 -5.56
C LEU A 382 -6.72 -11.79 -5.31
N THR A 383 -6.62 -10.48 -5.08
CA THR A 383 -5.35 -9.84 -4.75
C THR A 383 -4.76 -10.40 -3.45
N MET A 384 -5.57 -10.64 -2.42
CA MET A 384 -5.11 -11.30 -1.18
C MET A 384 -4.58 -12.71 -1.43
N MET A 385 -5.25 -13.50 -2.29
CA MET A 385 -4.78 -14.83 -2.66
C MET A 385 -3.43 -14.79 -3.38
N VAL A 386 -3.22 -13.83 -4.29
CA VAL A 386 -1.94 -13.64 -4.97
C VAL A 386 -0.83 -13.24 -3.99
N ILE A 387 -1.11 -12.31 -3.07
CA ILE A 387 -0.14 -11.91 -2.04
C ILE A 387 0.26 -13.10 -1.18
N PHE A 388 -0.72 -13.88 -0.69
CA PHE A 388 -0.45 -15.09 0.08
C PHE A 388 0.37 -16.12 -0.71
N PHE A 389 0.04 -16.33 -1.99
CA PHE A 389 0.82 -17.19 -2.88
C PHE A 389 2.30 -16.76 -2.96
N LEU A 390 2.55 -15.45 -3.07
CA LEU A 390 3.90 -14.87 -3.14
C LEU A 390 4.66 -14.96 -1.80
N GLN A 391 3.96 -14.85 -0.67
CA GLN A 391 4.54 -15.08 0.67
C GLN A 391 4.98 -16.54 0.88
N ARG A 392 4.35 -17.49 0.17
CA ARG A 392 4.60 -18.93 0.29
C ARG A 392 5.63 -19.47 -0.72
N ARG A 393 6.32 -18.61 -1.47
CA ARG A 393 7.42 -19.04 -2.34
C ARG A 393 8.64 -19.46 -1.51
N SER A 394 9.58 -20.16 -2.14
CA SER A 394 10.85 -20.55 -1.52
C SER A 394 12.01 -20.07 -2.41
N PRO A 395 12.69 -18.96 -2.07
CA PRO A 395 12.43 -18.08 -0.92
C PRO A 395 11.13 -17.25 -1.07
N PRO A 396 10.54 -16.74 0.03
CA PRO A 396 9.38 -15.86 -0.02
C PRO A 396 9.64 -14.61 -0.88
N ILE A 397 8.71 -14.28 -1.78
CA ILE A 397 8.82 -13.04 -2.60
C ILE A 397 8.31 -11.84 -1.81
N LEU A 398 7.28 -12.03 -0.98
CA LEU A 398 6.72 -10.98 -0.14
C LEU A 398 6.84 -11.35 1.35
N PRO A 399 7.08 -10.38 2.25
CA PRO A 399 7.00 -10.59 3.68
C PRO A 399 5.55 -10.73 4.16
N THR A 400 5.36 -11.36 5.32
CA THR A 400 4.05 -11.37 6.01
C THR A 400 3.77 -10.01 6.65
N LEU A 401 2.49 -9.72 6.93
CA LEU A 401 2.11 -8.48 7.62
C LEU A 401 2.67 -8.43 9.05
N ASP A 402 2.73 -9.57 9.74
CA ASP A 402 3.30 -9.63 11.09
C ASP A 402 4.80 -9.36 11.08
N TYR A 403 5.51 -9.85 10.07
CA TYR A 403 6.91 -9.49 9.84
C TYR A 403 7.05 -7.99 9.60
N LEU A 404 6.23 -7.38 8.76
CA LEU A 404 6.27 -5.92 8.54
C LEU A 404 6.00 -5.10 9.81
N LYS A 405 5.08 -5.54 10.68
CA LYS A 405 4.76 -4.86 11.94
C LYS A 405 5.89 -4.92 12.96
N THR A 406 6.58 -6.05 13.03
CA THR A 406 7.60 -6.32 14.05
C THR A 406 9.01 -6.18 13.51
N LEU A 407 9.19 -5.77 12.25
CA LEU A 407 10.48 -5.78 11.56
C LEU A 407 11.58 -5.06 12.33
N ALA A 408 11.31 -3.85 12.82
CA ALA A 408 12.32 -3.08 13.56
C ALA A 408 12.68 -3.72 14.91
N GLU A 409 11.68 -4.26 15.61
CA GLU A 409 11.85 -4.96 16.89
C GLU A 409 12.64 -6.26 16.69
N LEU A 410 12.27 -7.06 15.69
CA LEU A 410 12.94 -8.29 15.29
C LEU A 410 14.38 -8.02 14.86
N LEU A 411 14.62 -7.06 13.97
CA LEU A 411 15.97 -6.75 13.50
C LEU A 411 16.88 -6.24 14.62
N LEU A 412 16.34 -5.41 15.53
CA LEU A 412 17.12 -4.95 16.69
C LEU A 412 17.50 -6.11 17.60
N LYS A 413 16.56 -7.02 17.86
CA LYS A 413 16.77 -8.23 18.65
C LYS A 413 17.78 -9.18 17.98
N GLU A 414 17.59 -9.45 16.70
CA GLU A 414 18.46 -10.32 15.88
C GLU A 414 19.88 -9.73 15.74
N PHE A 415 20.03 -8.40 15.65
CA PHE A 415 21.34 -7.74 15.64
C PHE A 415 22.15 -8.08 16.90
N PHE A 416 21.55 -7.89 18.07
CA PHE A 416 22.20 -8.17 19.35
C PHE A 416 22.45 -9.66 19.55
N GLU A 417 21.53 -10.52 19.13
CA GLU A 417 21.69 -11.97 19.20
C GLU A 417 22.80 -12.47 18.26
N TYR A 418 22.85 -11.97 17.02
CA TYR A 418 23.86 -12.32 16.04
C TYR A 418 25.25 -11.91 16.51
N PHE A 419 25.44 -10.63 16.84
CA PHE A 419 26.76 -10.14 17.26
C PHE A 419 27.15 -10.56 18.69
N GLY A 420 26.19 -10.87 19.57
CA GLY A 420 26.48 -11.51 20.86
C GLY A 420 27.04 -12.94 20.72
N ASN A 421 26.76 -13.61 19.60
CA ASN A 421 27.21 -14.98 19.32
C ASN A 421 28.24 -15.08 18.18
N PHE A 422 28.58 -13.97 17.54
CA PHE A 422 29.51 -13.93 16.42
C PHE A 422 30.92 -14.38 16.84
N ALA A 423 31.53 -15.26 16.04
CA ALA A 423 32.85 -15.81 16.32
C ALA A 423 33.99 -14.85 15.94
N PHE A 424 34.07 -13.70 16.61
CA PHE A 424 35.06 -12.64 16.33
C PHE A 424 36.52 -13.10 16.40
N ASN A 425 36.81 -14.20 17.10
CA ASN A 425 38.15 -14.77 17.16
C ASN A 425 38.59 -15.39 15.83
N LYS A 426 37.67 -15.92 15.02
CA LYS A 426 37.93 -16.64 13.77
C LYS A 426 37.51 -15.86 12.54
N ASN A 427 36.39 -15.14 12.65
CA ASN A 427 35.70 -14.55 11.50
C ASN A 427 35.89 -13.03 11.46
N SER A 428 35.90 -12.51 10.23
CA SER A 428 35.86 -11.10 9.91
C SER A 428 34.62 -10.77 9.07
N ILE A 429 34.24 -9.51 9.09
CA ILE A 429 33.01 -9.02 8.44
C ILE A 429 33.38 -8.45 7.06
N ASN A 430 32.85 -9.06 5.99
CA ASN A 430 33.03 -8.59 4.62
C ASN A 430 31.73 -7.94 4.11
N ILE A 431 31.73 -6.60 4.05
CA ILE A 431 30.57 -5.82 3.62
C ILE A 431 30.31 -5.96 2.11
N ARG A 432 31.35 -6.16 1.29
CA ARG A 432 31.19 -6.28 -0.17
C ARG A 432 30.49 -7.58 -0.57
N GLN A 433 30.82 -8.67 0.12
CA GLN A 433 30.24 -9.99 -0.16
C GLN A 433 29.03 -10.31 0.72
N GLY A 434 28.79 -9.52 1.78
CA GLY A 434 27.72 -9.75 2.75
C GLY A 434 27.90 -11.07 3.52
N ARG A 435 29.15 -11.46 3.81
CA ARG A 435 29.48 -12.76 4.40
C ARG A 435 30.56 -12.65 5.46
N GLU A 436 30.58 -13.65 6.33
CA GLU A 436 31.69 -13.94 7.22
C GLU A 436 32.83 -14.56 6.42
N GLN A 437 34.07 -14.16 6.72
CA GLN A 437 35.27 -14.75 6.12
C GLN A 437 36.35 -14.95 7.17
N ASN A 438 37.30 -15.86 6.93
CA ASN A 438 38.43 -16.05 7.83
C ASN A 438 39.23 -14.75 7.99
N LYS A 439 39.73 -14.49 9.20
CA LYS A 439 40.48 -13.27 9.50
C LYS A 439 41.81 -13.22 8.73
N PRO A 440 42.06 -12.13 7.96
CA PRO A 440 43.34 -11.94 7.26
C PRO A 440 44.51 -11.66 8.20
N GLU A 441 44.24 -11.05 9.35
CA GLU A 441 45.24 -10.69 10.36
C GLU A 441 44.71 -10.88 11.79
N SER A 442 45.62 -11.04 12.74
CA SER A 442 45.28 -11.11 14.17
C SER A 442 44.91 -9.73 14.70
N SER A 443 43.62 -9.54 14.98
CA SER A 443 43.05 -8.32 15.60
C SER A 443 41.79 -8.71 16.37
N PRO A 444 41.40 -8.01 17.45
CA PRO A 444 40.17 -8.35 18.18
C PRO A 444 38.93 -8.34 17.27
N LEU A 445 38.70 -7.23 16.57
CA LEU A 445 37.61 -7.03 15.61
C LEU A 445 38.20 -6.72 14.24
N HIS A 446 37.75 -7.44 13.21
CA HIS A 446 38.18 -7.23 11.84
C HIS A 446 36.97 -6.99 10.93
N ILE A 447 36.83 -5.75 10.48
CA ILE A 447 35.84 -5.34 9.49
C ILE A 447 36.63 -4.87 8.26
N GLN A 448 36.46 -5.58 7.15
CA GLN A 448 37.19 -5.25 5.93
C GLN A 448 36.69 -3.92 5.35
N ASN A 449 37.61 -3.03 5.01
CA ASN A 449 37.26 -1.77 4.37
C ASN A 449 36.62 -2.03 2.98
N PRO A 450 35.43 -1.48 2.71
CA PRO A 450 34.67 -1.72 1.48
C PRO A 450 35.22 -0.97 0.26
N PHE A 451 36.31 -0.21 0.38
CA PHE A 451 37.03 0.40 -0.76
C PHE A 451 38.50 -0.02 -0.82
N GLU A 452 39.14 -0.35 0.30
CA GLU A 452 40.51 -0.88 0.37
C GLU A 452 40.58 -2.25 1.08
N THR A 453 40.58 -3.35 0.34
CA THR A 453 40.42 -4.71 0.90
C THR A 453 41.54 -5.17 1.83
N SER A 454 42.71 -4.53 1.80
CA SER A 454 43.84 -4.78 2.69
C SER A 454 43.71 -4.09 4.06
N LEU A 455 42.75 -3.17 4.22
CA LEU A 455 42.59 -2.40 5.45
C LEU A 455 41.46 -2.93 6.34
N ASN A 456 41.73 -2.93 7.65
CA ASN A 456 40.76 -3.19 8.71
C ASN A 456 40.26 -1.87 9.30
N VAL A 457 38.97 -1.56 9.14
CA VAL A 457 38.41 -0.29 9.67
C VAL A 457 38.32 -0.27 11.20
N SER A 458 38.42 -1.42 11.86
CA SER A 458 38.33 -1.57 13.32
C SER A 458 39.66 -1.91 13.98
N LYS A 459 40.79 -1.58 13.34
CA LYS A 459 42.14 -1.88 13.86
C LYS A 459 42.44 -1.23 15.21
N ASN A 460 41.77 -0.13 15.53
CA ASN A 460 41.87 0.59 16.80
C ASN A 460 41.12 -0.10 17.97
N VAL A 461 40.30 -1.11 17.71
CA VAL A 461 39.45 -1.74 18.73
C VAL A 461 40.26 -2.73 19.56
N SER A 462 40.32 -2.50 20.89
CA SER A 462 40.97 -3.41 21.83
C SER A 462 40.12 -4.64 22.15
N GLN A 463 40.76 -5.70 22.64
CA GLN A 463 40.06 -6.91 23.09
C GLN A 463 39.07 -6.62 24.23
N SER A 464 39.41 -5.71 25.15
CA SER A 464 38.53 -5.33 26.26
C SER A 464 37.27 -4.61 25.79
N GLN A 465 37.37 -3.73 24.80
CA GLN A 465 36.21 -3.03 24.23
C GLN A 465 35.30 -3.98 23.43
N LEU A 466 35.90 -4.90 22.66
CA LEU A 466 35.13 -5.92 21.96
C LEU A 466 34.39 -6.84 22.94
N GLN A 467 35.05 -7.26 24.02
CA GLN A 467 34.41 -8.10 25.03
C GLN A 467 33.23 -7.35 25.69
N LYS A 468 33.43 -6.09 26.05
CA LYS A 468 32.35 -5.24 26.58
C LYS A 468 31.17 -5.13 25.61
N PHE A 469 31.43 -4.96 24.31
CA PHE A 469 30.38 -4.93 23.29
C PHE A 469 29.62 -6.27 23.23
N VAL A 470 30.32 -7.40 23.22
CA VAL A 470 29.69 -8.74 23.20
C VAL A 470 28.83 -8.96 24.44
N ASP A 471 29.30 -8.57 25.61
CA ASP A 471 28.57 -8.74 26.87
C ASP A 471 27.30 -7.87 26.88
N LEU A 472 27.41 -6.60 26.46
CA LEU A 472 26.25 -5.71 26.31
C LEU A 472 25.27 -6.17 25.23
N ALA A 473 25.75 -6.73 24.12
CA ALA A 473 24.89 -7.29 23.08
C ALA A 473 24.09 -8.49 23.62
N ARG A 474 24.73 -9.39 24.37
CA ARG A 474 24.04 -10.52 25.03
C ARG A 474 23.02 -10.06 26.05
N GLU A 475 23.37 -9.08 26.89
CA GLU A 475 22.45 -8.48 27.87
C GLU A 475 21.25 -7.83 27.17
N SER A 476 21.50 -7.04 26.11
CA SER A 476 20.46 -6.36 25.33
C SER A 476 19.52 -7.36 24.65
N ALA A 477 20.06 -8.43 24.06
CA ALA A 477 19.26 -9.51 23.50
C ALA A 477 18.41 -10.19 24.57
N TRP A 478 18.94 -10.41 25.77
CA TRP A 478 18.20 -10.99 26.90
C TRP A 478 17.06 -10.09 27.38
N ILE A 479 17.30 -8.78 27.54
CA ILE A 479 16.27 -7.79 27.92
C ILE A 479 15.11 -7.83 26.91
N LEU A 480 15.40 -7.72 25.61
CA LEU A 480 14.39 -7.75 24.55
C LEU A 480 13.66 -9.10 24.45
N HIS A 481 14.25 -10.22 24.89
CA HIS A 481 13.59 -11.52 24.93
C HIS A 481 12.59 -11.67 26.07
N GLN A 482 12.79 -10.98 27.21
CA GLN A 482 11.90 -11.09 28.36
C GLN A 482 10.60 -10.31 28.22
N GLU A 483 10.64 -9.18 27.50
CA GLU A 483 9.49 -8.28 27.34
C GLU A 483 8.33 -8.88 26.51
N GLY A 484 8.56 -10.01 25.82
CA GLY A 484 7.52 -10.72 25.08
C GLY A 484 6.49 -11.46 25.95
N LYS A 485 6.68 -11.55 27.27
CA LYS A 485 5.77 -12.26 28.19
C LYS A 485 4.91 -11.36 29.09
N ASP A 486 5.37 -10.15 29.39
CA ASP A 486 4.65 -9.20 30.26
C ASP A 486 4.90 -7.76 29.77
N ARG A 487 4.02 -7.22 28.92
CA ARG A 487 4.02 -5.77 28.65
C ARG A 487 3.59 -5.03 29.91
N PRO A 488 4.39 -4.11 30.47
CA PRO A 488 3.94 -3.29 31.58
C PRO A 488 2.72 -2.46 31.16
N SER A 489 1.74 -2.37 32.05
CA SER A 489 0.57 -1.48 31.85
C SER A 489 1.04 -0.03 31.70
N PRO A 490 0.34 0.82 30.93
CA PRO A 490 0.71 2.24 30.73
C PRO A 490 0.75 3.08 32.02
N SER A 491 0.37 2.51 33.17
CA SER A 491 0.48 3.10 34.50
C SER A 491 1.84 2.89 35.18
N SER A 492 2.74 2.08 34.62
CA SER A 492 4.07 1.83 35.17
C SER A 492 5.09 2.79 34.54
N ASN A 493 5.76 3.61 35.35
CA ASN A 493 6.87 4.48 34.93
C ASN A 493 8.18 3.71 34.63
N GLN A 494 8.13 2.38 34.43
CA GLN A 494 9.33 1.60 34.14
C GLN A 494 9.74 1.69 32.66
N PRO A 495 11.01 1.98 32.35
CA PRO A 495 11.52 1.98 30.98
C PRO A 495 11.47 0.58 30.36
N TRP A 496 11.02 0.49 29.10
CA TRP A 496 10.84 -0.76 28.36
C TRP A 496 11.29 -0.61 26.90
N GLY A 497 11.54 -1.71 26.20
CA GLY A 497 11.95 -1.75 24.80
C GLY A 497 13.29 -1.03 24.60
N LEU A 498 13.35 -0.16 23.58
CA LEU A 498 14.53 0.65 23.32
C LEU A 498 14.92 1.53 24.52
N ALA A 499 13.95 2.02 25.29
CA ALA A 499 14.24 2.86 26.46
C ALA A 499 14.99 2.09 27.54
N ALA A 500 14.70 0.80 27.74
CA ALA A 500 15.43 -0.05 28.68
C ALA A 500 16.90 -0.27 28.24
N LEU A 501 17.14 -0.38 26.93
CA LEU A 501 18.50 -0.54 26.37
C LEU A 501 19.35 0.72 26.44
N LEU A 502 18.71 1.90 26.50
CA LEU A 502 19.39 3.19 26.57
C LEU A 502 19.74 3.60 28.01
N LEU A 503 19.27 2.86 29.01
CA LEU A 503 19.72 3.07 30.38
C LEU A 503 21.13 2.51 30.57
N PRO A 504 21.98 3.18 31.36
CA PRO A 504 23.25 2.60 31.76
C PRO A 504 23.00 1.24 32.44
N SER A 505 23.63 0.17 31.94
CA SER A 505 23.53 -1.16 32.55
C SER A 505 23.84 -1.05 34.06
N VAL A 506 22.96 -1.60 34.88
CA VAL A 506 23.03 -1.58 36.36
C VAL A 506 24.26 -2.31 36.88
N ALA A 507 25.06 -2.94 36.00
CA ALA A 507 26.27 -3.67 36.34
C ALA A 507 27.40 -2.83 36.98
N ASN A 508 27.33 -1.49 36.99
CA ASN A 508 28.37 -0.66 37.62
C ASN A 508 28.15 -0.30 39.10
N ASN A 509 27.07 -0.74 39.75
CA ASN A 509 26.82 -0.44 41.18
C ASN A 509 26.30 -1.65 42.00
N MET A 510 26.81 -2.86 41.75
CA MET A 510 26.68 -3.95 42.72
C MET A 510 28.06 -4.50 43.07
N SER A 511 28.58 -4.04 44.21
CA SER A 511 29.50 -4.81 45.01
C SER A 511 28.93 -6.23 45.19
N LEU A 512 29.73 -7.22 44.83
CA LEU A 512 29.45 -8.65 44.97
C LEU A 512 29.06 -8.99 46.41
N SER A 513 27.77 -8.98 46.73
CA SER A 513 27.25 -9.83 47.79
C SER A 513 27.20 -11.26 47.26
N LYS A 514 28.18 -12.06 47.70
CA LYS A 514 28.30 -13.48 47.39
C LYS A 514 27.00 -14.22 47.72
N LYS A 515 26.24 -14.60 46.69
CA LYS A 515 25.42 -15.84 46.72
C LYS A 515 25.89 -16.74 45.59
N LYS A 516 26.67 -17.76 45.94
CA LYS A 516 27.11 -18.85 45.05
C LYS A 516 25.89 -19.41 44.31
N LYS A 517 25.78 -19.14 43.01
CA LYS A 517 24.94 -19.94 42.09
C LYS A 517 25.86 -20.92 41.37
N LYS A 518 25.54 -22.21 41.50
CA LYS A 518 26.26 -23.32 40.88
C LYS A 518 26.23 -23.20 39.34
N PRO A 519 27.29 -23.63 38.62
CA PRO A 519 27.35 -23.51 37.17
C PRO A 519 26.31 -24.42 36.49
N ALA A 520 25.79 -23.97 35.35
CA ALA A 520 24.80 -24.70 34.54
C ALA A 520 25.28 -26.10 34.08
N SER A 521 26.58 -26.40 34.18
CA SER A 521 27.14 -27.72 33.91
C SER A 521 26.73 -28.80 34.92
N GLU A 522 26.52 -28.46 36.21
CA GLU A 522 26.02 -29.44 37.21
C GLU A 522 24.53 -29.74 37.02
N ARG A 523 23.74 -28.76 36.57
CA ARG A 523 22.30 -28.94 36.34
C ARG A 523 22.02 -29.83 35.13
N ILE A 524 22.85 -29.73 34.10
CA ILE A 524 22.77 -30.58 32.90
C ILE A 524 23.27 -32.00 33.22
N LYS A 525 24.30 -32.15 34.07
CA LYS A 525 24.79 -33.46 34.53
C LYS A 525 23.73 -34.20 35.37
N ASN A 526 23.08 -33.50 36.29
CA ASN A 526 21.98 -34.09 37.09
C ASN A 526 20.74 -34.42 36.24
N LEU A 527 20.45 -33.65 35.19
CA LEU A 527 19.35 -33.97 34.26
C LEU A 527 19.68 -35.20 33.39
N LEU A 528 20.93 -35.33 32.93
CA LEU A 528 21.39 -36.47 32.15
C LEU A 528 21.47 -37.76 32.99
N ASP A 529 21.83 -37.65 34.27
CA ASP A 529 21.85 -38.79 35.20
C ASP A 529 20.42 -39.23 35.58
N SER A 530 19.46 -38.29 35.73
CA SER A 530 18.04 -38.63 35.93
C SER A 530 17.38 -39.29 34.70
N ILE A 531 17.81 -38.94 33.48
CA ILE A 531 17.29 -39.57 32.25
C ILE A 531 17.88 -40.99 32.06
N LYS A 532 19.13 -41.22 32.51
CA LYS A 532 19.74 -42.56 32.52
C LYS A 532 19.12 -43.49 33.57
N SER A 533 18.71 -42.98 34.74
CA SER A 533 18.03 -43.80 35.75
C SER A 533 16.59 -44.16 35.38
N SER A 534 15.90 -43.35 34.58
CA SER A 534 14.53 -43.66 34.12
C SER A 534 14.44 -44.70 32.99
N GLY A 535 15.57 -45.12 32.42
CA GLY A 535 15.62 -46.07 31.29
C GLY A 535 15.71 -47.55 31.68
N ALA A 536 15.76 -47.90 32.96
CA ALA A 536 16.06 -49.26 33.42
C ALA A 536 14.94 -49.98 34.20
N GLU A 537 13.81 -49.34 34.49
CA GLU A 537 12.70 -49.97 35.21
C GLU A 537 11.38 -49.80 34.46
N ASN A 538 11.08 -50.77 33.58
CA ASN A 538 9.77 -51.42 33.42
C ASN A 538 9.69 -52.21 32.10
N SER A 539 10.36 -53.36 32.08
CA SER A 539 9.92 -54.51 31.30
C SER A 539 9.66 -55.66 32.27
N THR A 540 8.39 -55.90 32.62
CA THR A 540 7.74 -57.23 32.71
C THR A 540 6.42 -57.15 33.48
N ALA A 541 5.43 -57.90 32.95
CA ALA A 541 4.16 -58.32 33.56
C ALA A 541 3.01 -57.27 33.63
N THR A 542 1.74 -57.54 33.33
CA THR A 542 1.00 -58.67 32.74
C THR A 542 -0.46 -58.20 32.53
N ASN A 543 -1.10 -58.68 31.46
CA ASN A 543 -2.52 -59.03 31.28
C ASN A 543 -3.67 -58.24 31.97
N GLY A 544 -4.65 -57.83 31.16
CA GLY A 544 -6.01 -57.57 31.64
C GLY A 544 -7.00 -57.08 30.57
N ARG A 545 -7.65 -58.02 29.87
CA ARG A 545 -8.86 -57.78 29.04
C ARG A 545 -9.99 -57.23 29.90
N ARG A 546 -10.75 -56.23 29.40
CA ARG A 546 -12.22 -56.32 29.23
C ARG A 546 -12.83 -55.09 28.55
N ALA A 547 -13.76 -55.39 27.66
CA ALA A 547 -14.63 -54.50 26.91
C ALA A 547 -15.65 -53.78 27.81
N ILE A 548 -16.14 -52.63 27.36
CA ILE A 548 -17.37 -52.03 27.88
C ILE A 548 -18.33 -51.71 26.73
N SER A 549 -19.55 -52.20 26.95
CA SER A 549 -20.75 -52.19 26.12
C SER A 549 -21.41 -50.82 26.04
N THR A 550 -22.14 -50.65 24.95
CA THR A 550 -23.18 -49.68 24.60
C THR A 550 -24.44 -49.71 25.49
N GLN A 551 -25.18 -48.58 25.41
CA GLN A 551 -26.57 -48.25 25.78
C GLN A 551 -26.85 -47.96 27.27
N ALA A 552 -27.66 -46.95 27.64
CA ALA A 552 -28.74 -46.24 26.94
C ALA A 552 -28.69 -44.71 27.13
#